data_AF-A0A8X6RKE6-F1
#
_entry.id   AF-A0A8X6RKE6-F1
#
_cell.length_a   1.000
_cell.length_b   1.000
_cell.length_c   1.000
_cell.angle_alpha   90.00
_cell.angle_beta   90.00
_cell.angle_gamma   90.00
#
_symmetry.space_group_name_H-M   'P 1'
#
loop_
_entity.id
_entity.type
_entity.pdbx_description
1 polymer ?
#
loop_
_entity_poly.entity_id
_entity_poly.type
_entity_poly.pdbx_seq_one_letter_code
_entity_poly.pdbx_strand_id
1 'polypeptide(L)' 'MARVWGGIILGSRTDLHVQSVMMTGHIYRDVILEQHARLFRGTMGAEFLFMDDNTRSHRVNIVDECLQSEDITRMD' A
#
# COMPACT_ATOMS: atom_id res chain seq x y z
N MET A 1 1.83 -8.67 16.93
CA MET A 1 2.56 -8.91 15.67
C MET A 1 2.74 -7.58 14.98
N ALA A 2 3.96 -7.24 14.55
CA ALA A 2 4.24 -6.01 13.79
C ALA A 2 4.21 -6.32 12.29
N ARG A 3 3.74 -5.37 11.47
CA ARG A 3 3.81 -5.46 10.01
C ARG A 3 4.75 -4.40 9.47
N VAL A 4 5.46 -4.76 8.41
CA VAL A 4 6.47 -3.94 7.74
C VAL A 4 6.01 -3.73 6.30
N TRP A 5 6.03 -2.49 5.84
CA TRP A 5 5.69 -2.10 4.47
C TRP A 5 6.72 -1.09 3.95
N GLY A 6 7.06 -1.18 2.67
CA GLY A 6 7.99 -0.26 2.02
C GLY A 6 7.82 -0.31 0.51
N GLY A 7 7.99 0.82 -0.15
CA GLY A 7 8.11 0.88 -1.62
C GLY A 7 9.51 0.47 -2.06
N ILE A 8 9.66 -0.03 -3.28
CA ILE A 8 10.98 -0.27 -3.91
C ILE A 8 11.03 0.55 -5.19
N ILE A 9 12.09 1.33 -5.36
CA ILE A 9 12.34 2.10 -6.58
C ILE A 9 13.76 1.79 -7.06
N LEU A 10 13.91 1.54 -8.35
CA LEU A 10 15.22 1.28 -8.94
C LEU A 10 16.07 2.57 -8.91
N GLY A 11 17.22 2.52 -8.23
CA GLY A 11 18.18 3.62 -8.20
C GLY A 11 17.92 4.72 -7.17
N SER A 12 16.96 4.54 -6.25
CA SER A 12 16.71 5.48 -5.16
C SER A 12 16.49 4.78 -3.82
N ARG A 13 16.56 5.56 -2.74
CA ARG A 13 16.30 5.09 -1.38
C ARG A 13 14.83 5.34 -1.04
N THR A 14 14.15 4.29 -0.61
CA THR A 14 12.79 4.35 -0.09
C THR A 14 12.78 4.12 1.42
N ASP A 15 11.88 4.79 2.12
CA ASP A 15 11.70 4.60 3.55
C ASP A 15 10.89 3.33 3.84
N LEU A 16 11.29 2.62 4.89
CA LEU A 16 10.62 1.42 5.39
C LEU A 16 9.77 1.78 6.59
N HIS A 17 8.46 1.57 6.49
CA HIS A 17 7.51 1.86 7.56
C HIS A 17 7.15 0.59 8.33
N VAL A 18 7.25 0.67 9.66
CA VAL A 18 6.91 -0.43 10.58
C VAL A 18 5.77 0.01 11.47
N GLN A 19 4.67 -0.74 11.48
CA GLN A 19 3.51 -0.46 12.32
C GLN A 19 3.16 -1.67 13.20
N SER A 20 2.99 -1.40 14.50
CA SER A 20 2.66 -2.41 15.52
C SER A 20 1.18 -2.44 15.93
N VAL A 21 0.31 -1.74 15.20
CA VAL A 21 -1.12 -1.65 15.51
C VAL A 21 -1.87 -2.88 14.95
N MET A 22 -2.80 -3.41 15.74
CA MET A 22 -3.72 -4.47 15.30
C MET A 22 -4.64 -3.91 14.21
N MET A 23 -4.44 -4.37 12.97
CA MET A 23 -5.16 -3.86 11.79
C MET A 23 -6.62 -4.32 11.79
N THR A 24 -7.51 -3.46 12.26
CA THR A 24 -8.93 -3.49 11.88
C THR A 24 -9.03 -2.99 10.43
N GLY A 25 -9.97 -3.52 9.61
CA GLY A 25 -10.07 -3.18 8.18
C GLY A 25 -10.10 -1.67 7.86
N HIS A 26 -10.66 -0.86 8.75
CA HIS A 26 -10.67 0.61 8.64
C HIS A 26 -9.29 1.26 8.81
N ILE A 27 -8.46 0.77 9.75
CA ILE A 27 -7.10 1.29 9.97
C ILE A 27 -6.20 0.95 8.78
N TYR A 28 -6.43 -0.22 8.16
CA TYR A 28 -5.69 -0.60 6.96
C TYR A 28 -6.00 0.32 5.76
N ARG A 29 -7.27 0.68 5.57
CA ARG A 29 -7.70 1.63 4.52
C ARG A 29 -7.10 3.02 4.71
N ASP A 30 -7.41 3.65 5.83
CA ASP A 30 -7.20 5.10 5.99
C ASP A 30 -5.75 5.46 6.34
N VAL A 31 -5.03 4.55 7.03
CA VAL A 31 -3.68 4.84 7.53
C VAL A 31 -2.59 4.21 6.67
N ILE A 32 -2.77 2.95 6.24
CA ILE A 32 -1.73 2.25 5.47
C ILE A 32 -1.93 2.50 3.98
N LEU A 33 -3.07 2.12 3.42
CA LEU A 33 -3.28 2.21 1.98
C LEU A 33 -3.37 3.66 1.51
N GLU A 34 -4.31 4.45 2.01
CA GLU A 34 -4.57 5.78 1.45
C GLU A 34 -3.36 6.73 1.58
N GLN A 35 -2.73 6.78 2.76
CA GLN A 35 -1.57 7.67 2.94
C GLN A 35 -0.34 7.20 2.16
N HIS A 36 -0.02 5.90 2.14
CA HIS A 36 1.19 5.43 1.48
C HIS A 36 0.99 5.38 -0.04
N ALA A 37 -0.18 4.93 -0.51
CA ALA A 37 -0.53 4.92 -1.92
C ALA A 37 -0.48 6.34 -2.50
N ARG A 38 -1.08 7.34 -1.84
CA ARG A 38 -0.99 8.75 -2.26
C ARG A 38 0.42 9.29 -2.26
N LEU A 39 1.19 9.01 -1.21
CA LEU A 39 2.55 9.53 -1.08
C LEU A 39 3.44 9.00 -2.22
N PHE A 40 3.38 7.69 -2.47
CA PHE A 40 4.17 7.06 -3.52
C PHE A 40 3.63 7.40 -4.92
N ARG A 41 2.31 7.49 -5.09
CA ARG A 41 1.70 7.94 -6.36
C ARG A 41 2.05 9.38 -6.69
N GLY A 42 2.02 10.29 -5.73
CA GLY A 42 2.43 11.68 -5.93
C GLY A 42 3.90 11.81 -6.32
N THR A 43 4.74 10.89 -5.86
CA THR A 43 6.19 10.89 -6.11
C THR A 43 6.56 10.19 -7.42
N MET A 44 5.93 9.06 -7.73
CA MET A 44 6.28 8.20 -8.87
C MET A 44 5.32 8.30 -10.07
N GLY A 45 4.13 8.86 -9.88
CA GLY A 45 3.10 8.94 -10.92
C GLY A 45 2.65 7.56 -11.41
N ALA A 46 2.47 7.42 -12.73
CA ALA A 46 1.95 6.22 -13.36
C ALA A 46 2.87 4.99 -13.24
N GLU A 47 4.14 5.17 -12.86
CA GLU A 47 5.10 4.08 -12.70
C GLU A 47 4.93 3.32 -11.37
N PHE A 48 4.10 3.84 -10.44
CA PHE A 48 3.85 3.16 -9.17
C PHE A 48 2.95 1.94 -9.36
N LEU A 49 3.47 0.78 -8.93
CA LEU A 49 2.73 -0.48 -8.84
C LEU A 49 2.63 -0.92 -7.39
N PHE A 50 1.43 -1.33 -6.98
CA PHE A 50 1.18 -1.85 -5.63
C PHE A 50 1.23 -3.39 -5.61
N MET A 51 1.94 -3.94 -4.63
CA MET A 51 2.02 -5.39 -4.36
C MET A 51 1.79 -5.63 -2.86
N ASP A 52 0.95 -6.60 -2.51
CA ASP A 52 0.74 -7.05 -1.13
C ASP A 52 1.23 -8.48 -0.91
N ASP A 53 1.10 -8.98 0.32
CA ASP A 53 1.35 -10.37 0.60
C ASP A 53 0.23 -11.24 0.01
N ASN A 54 0.60 -12.34 -0.65
CA ASN A 54 -0.35 -13.25 -1.30
C ASN A 54 -1.23 -14.05 -0.30
N THR A 55 -1.30 -13.60 0.96
CA THR A 55 -2.15 -14.19 1.98
C THR A 55 -3.60 -13.78 1.68
N ARG A 56 -4.39 -14.77 1.26
CA ARG A 56 -5.79 -14.69 0.84
C ARG A 56 -6.73 -13.95 1.81
N SER A 57 -6.29 -13.61 3.02
CA SER A 57 -7.10 -13.01 4.09
C SER A 57 -7.30 -11.49 3.97
N HIS A 58 -6.67 -10.81 3.01
CA HIS A 58 -6.86 -9.36 2.77
C HIS A 58 -7.77 -9.02 1.58
N ARG A 59 -8.31 -10.06 0.94
CA ARG A 59 -9.25 -10.05 -0.18
C ARG A 59 -10.54 -9.28 0.15
N VAL A 60 -11.04 -8.32 -0.62
CA VAL A 60 -10.64 -7.75 -1.92
C VAL A 60 -11.17 -6.31 -2.02
N ASN A 61 -12.34 -5.98 -1.46
CA ASN A 61 -13.00 -4.69 -1.71
C ASN A 61 -12.21 -3.47 -1.26
N ILE A 62 -11.79 -3.40 0.00
CA ILE A 62 -11.25 -2.16 0.56
C ILE A 62 -9.92 -1.76 -0.08
N VAL A 63 -9.08 -2.76 -0.42
CA VAL A 63 -7.79 -2.52 -1.08
C VAL A 63 -8.01 -2.09 -2.53
N ASP A 64 -8.86 -2.80 -3.25
CA ASP A 64 -9.15 -2.52 -4.66
C ASP A 64 -9.83 -1.16 -4.83
N GLU A 65 -10.83 -0.85 -4.00
CA GLU A 65 -11.50 0.46 -3.96
C GLU A 65 -10.50 1.61 -3.70
N CYS A 66 -9.54 1.41 -2.81
CA CYS A 66 -8.53 2.42 -2.52
C CYS A 66 -7.55 2.61 -3.69
N LEU A 67 -7.10 1.52 -4.32
CA LEU A 67 -6.18 1.60 -5.45
C LEU A 67 -6.84 2.24 -6.67
N GLN A 68 -8.12 1.92 -6.93
CA GLN A 68 -8.92 2.55 -7.97
C GLN A 68 -9.11 4.05 -7.73
N SER A 69 -9.40 4.46 -6.49
CA SER A 69 -9.56 5.88 -6.14
C SER A 69 -8.27 6.70 -6.39
N GLU A 70 -7.11 6.06 -6.33
CA GLU A 70 -5.80 6.69 -6.51
C GLU A 70 -5.18 6.43 -7.90
N ASP A 71 -5.90 5.76 -8.80
CA ASP A 71 -5.45 5.37 -10.15
C ASP A 71 -4.16 4.53 -10.16
N ILE A 72 -4.01 3.64 -9.16
CA ILE A 72 -2.80 2.81 -8.98
C ILE A 72 -3.08 1.40 -9.51
N THR A 73 -2.18 0.91 -10.37
CA THR A 73 -2.28 -0.46 -10.87
C THR A 73 -1.77 -1.43 -9.81
N ARG A 74 -2.62 -2.41 -9.48
CA ARG A 74 -2.23 -3.56 -8.66
C ARG A 74 -1.43 -4.54 -9.51
N MET A 75 -0.30 -4.99 -8.98
CA MET A 75 0.46 -6.10 -9.52
C MET A 75 -0.09 -7.40 -8.92
N ASP A 76 -0.48 -8.34 -9.78
CA ASP A 76 -0.99 -9.68 -9.39
C ASP A 76 0.14 -10.61 -8.89
#